data_AF-A0A7R9TI34-F1
#
_entry.id   AF-A0A7R9TI34-F1
#
_cell.length_a   1.000
_cell.length_b   1.000
_cell.length_c   1.000
_cell.angle_alpha   90.00
_cell.angle_beta   90.00
_cell.angle_gamma   90.00
#
_symmetry.space_group_name_H-M   'P 1'
#
loop_
_entity.id
_entity.type
_entity.pdbx_description
1 polymer ?
#
loop_
_entity_poly.entity_id
_entity_poly.type
_entity_poly.pdbx_seq_one_letter_code
_entity_poly.pdbx_strand_id
1 'polypeptide(L)'
;AGRRKRREMQLCARARAARTGAPVCARVRARARAPTAADCGSVGEGNSGVGATAVEADADAAADVALEELSAAWEQDSMGLTREAREAVLRYARPSSSSRGGRRGVRNAALLSPRRVRARLGALRATLPGACVSRVLRRNPPALFLNPRAADGAHGARDGAGVEAEYAARVGANVELLRSLLVGWDVDKIVERAPRLLTCRTATLVGRLEALTTDLPRTTSVGLLVQRCPAVLLMQPRGVVARFEALARALPALNEEEVGLVACSSASLMTTSEATLERKAARLLAEAPELLDPELYSPASMGRFLGASATRMDRLVYMASLREGSADGGGGGATWVPGGGGLGG
;
A
#
# COMPACT_ATOMS: atom_id res chain seq x y z
N ALA A 1 -6.15 -22.05 -38.18
CA ALA A 1 -7.28 -22.94 -37.81
C ALA A 1 -7.85 -22.70 -36.39
N GLY A 2 -7.04 -22.57 -35.34
CA GLY A 2 -7.53 -22.54 -33.94
C GLY A 2 -8.40 -21.32 -33.53
N ARG A 3 -8.17 -20.13 -34.09
CA ARG A 3 -8.95 -18.92 -33.75
C ARG A 3 -10.39 -18.95 -34.28
N ARG A 4 -10.61 -19.62 -35.42
CA ARG A 4 -11.94 -19.78 -36.03
C ARG A 4 -12.81 -20.74 -35.21
N LYS A 5 -12.22 -21.86 -34.76
CA LYS A 5 -12.87 -22.87 -33.91
C LYS A 5 -13.25 -22.31 -32.52
N ARG A 6 -12.42 -21.43 -31.94
CA ARG A 6 -12.76 -20.71 -30.69
C ARG A 6 -13.94 -19.74 -30.86
N ARG A 7 -14.00 -19.00 -31.98
CA ARG A 7 -15.13 -18.10 -32.26
C ARG A 7 -16.44 -18.87 -32.50
N GLU A 8 -16.40 -19.99 -33.20
CA GLU A 8 -17.57 -20.86 -33.38
C GLU A 8 -18.09 -21.44 -32.06
N MET A 9 -17.20 -21.91 -31.17
CA MET A 9 -17.63 -22.42 -29.86
C MET A 9 -18.24 -21.32 -28.97
N GLN A 10 -17.70 -20.11 -29.00
CA GLN A 10 -18.26 -18.97 -28.24
C GLN A 10 -19.64 -18.54 -28.75
N LEU A 11 -19.85 -18.56 -30.08
CA LEU A 11 -21.14 -18.26 -30.68
C LEU A 11 -22.19 -19.34 -30.38
N CYS A 12 -21.81 -20.62 -30.43
CA CYS A 12 -22.69 -21.74 -30.05
C CYS A 12 -23.07 -21.73 -28.56
N ALA A 13 -22.15 -21.34 -27.67
CA ALA A 13 -22.43 -21.22 -26.24
C ALA A 13 -23.43 -20.08 -25.95
N ARG A 14 -23.26 -18.93 -26.60
CA ARG A 14 -24.20 -17.79 -26.50
C ARG A 14 -25.58 -18.13 -27.05
N ALA A 15 -25.66 -18.84 -28.17
CA ALA A 15 -26.94 -19.25 -28.77
C ALA A 15 -27.70 -20.28 -27.89
N ARG A 16 -27.01 -21.14 -27.14
CA ARG A 16 -27.65 -22.06 -26.18
C ARG A 16 -28.13 -21.37 -24.91
N ALA A 17 -27.41 -20.36 -24.43
CA ALA A 17 -27.82 -19.57 -23.27
C ALA A 17 -29.11 -18.78 -23.57
N ALA A 18 -29.23 -18.21 -24.78
CA ALA A 18 -30.42 -17.46 -25.19
C ALA A 18 -31.69 -18.32 -25.32
N ARG A 19 -31.57 -19.61 -25.68
CA ARG A 19 -32.73 -20.50 -25.86
C ARG A 19 -33.29 -21.10 -24.57
N THR A 20 -32.56 -21.06 -23.47
CA THR A 20 -32.95 -21.79 -22.25
C THR A 20 -33.58 -20.93 -21.17
N GLY A 21 -33.58 -19.60 -21.31
CA GLY A 21 -34.34 -18.68 -20.44
C GLY A 21 -34.09 -18.86 -18.93
N ALA A 22 -32.99 -19.50 -18.53
CA ALA A 22 -32.75 -19.92 -17.16
C ALA A 22 -31.59 -19.12 -16.57
N PRO A 23 -31.75 -18.50 -15.38
CA PRO A 23 -30.66 -17.82 -14.71
C PRO A 23 -29.57 -18.84 -14.33
N VAL A 24 -28.32 -18.51 -14.69
CA VAL A 24 -27.10 -19.33 -14.56
C VAL A 24 -26.84 -19.79 -13.12
N CYS A 25 -27.46 -19.17 -12.11
CA CYS A 25 -27.28 -19.48 -10.70
C CYS A 25 -27.79 -20.86 -10.24
N ALA A 26 -28.73 -21.50 -10.96
CA ALA A 26 -29.32 -22.76 -10.49
C ALA A 26 -28.48 -24.02 -10.79
N ARG A 27 -27.65 -24.01 -11.85
CA ARG A 27 -26.94 -25.22 -12.30
C ARG A 27 -25.62 -25.51 -11.57
N VAL A 28 -24.99 -24.49 -10.97
CA VAL A 28 -23.71 -24.68 -10.26
C VAL A 28 -23.91 -25.38 -8.90
N ARG A 29 -25.09 -25.23 -8.26
CA ARG A 29 -25.39 -25.91 -6.98
C ARG A 29 -25.65 -27.42 -7.10
N ALA A 30 -26.01 -27.93 -8.28
CA ALA A 30 -26.38 -29.35 -8.43
C ALA A 30 -25.18 -30.29 -8.66
N ARG A 31 -23.98 -29.78 -8.95
CA ARG A 31 -22.80 -30.61 -9.29
C ARG A 31 -21.72 -30.71 -8.20
N ALA A 32 -21.89 -30.04 -7.06
CA ALA A 32 -20.97 -30.13 -5.93
C ALA A 32 -21.60 -30.96 -4.79
N ARG A 33 -21.87 -32.25 -5.03
CA ARG A 33 -21.92 -33.23 -3.94
C ARG A 33 -20.53 -33.86 -3.83
N ALA A 34 -19.90 -33.70 -2.68
CA ALA A 34 -18.63 -34.35 -2.35
C ALA A 34 -18.80 -35.87 -2.33
N PRO A 35 -17.85 -36.67 -2.85
CA PRO A 35 -17.83 -38.10 -2.61
C PRO A 35 -17.49 -38.35 -1.14
N THR A 36 -18.36 -39.08 -0.46
CA THR A 36 -18.12 -39.64 0.86
C THR A 36 -16.97 -40.63 0.81
N ALA A 37 -16.11 -40.57 1.82
CA ALA A 37 -14.96 -41.45 1.99
C ALA A 37 -15.38 -42.91 2.23
N ALA A 38 -15.36 -43.71 1.17
CA ALA A 38 -15.21 -45.15 1.19
C ALA A 38 -14.95 -45.61 -0.25
N ASP A 39 -13.67 -45.68 -0.63
CA ASP A 39 -13.13 -46.63 -1.61
C ASP A 39 -11.67 -46.27 -1.88
N CYS A 40 -10.78 -46.76 -1.01
CA CYS A 40 -9.34 -46.77 -1.27
C CYS A 40 -9.02 -48.02 -2.10
N GLY A 41 -9.22 -47.92 -3.42
CA GLY A 41 -8.63 -48.82 -4.41
C GLY A 41 -7.41 -48.16 -5.04
N SER A 42 -6.22 -48.67 -4.73
CA SER A 42 -4.95 -48.27 -5.31
C SER A 42 -4.93 -48.49 -6.84
N VAL A 43 -4.91 -47.41 -7.63
CA VAL A 43 -4.63 -47.48 -9.07
C VAL A 43 -3.81 -46.27 -9.53
N GLY A 44 -2.58 -46.56 -9.95
CA GLY A 44 -1.95 -46.01 -11.15
C GLY A 44 -1.60 -44.53 -11.19
N GLU A 45 -0.31 -44.23 -11.02
CA GLU A 45 0.31 -43.01 -11.52
C GLU A 45 0.15 -42.94 -13.06
N GLY A 46 -0.81 -42.13 -13.52
CA GLY A 46 -1.03 -41.94 -14.95
C GLY A 46 -2.01 -40.81 -15.24
N ASN A 47 -1.48 -39.70 -15.76
CA ASN A 47 -2.22 -38.66 -16.50
C ASN A 47 -3.03 -37.62 -15.68
N SER A 48 -2.35 -36.82 -14.85
CA SER A 48 -2.95 -35.71 -14.08
C SER A 48 -3.03 -34.35 -14.82
N GLY A 49 -2.65 -34.26 -16.10
CA GLY A 49 -2.51 -32.97 -16.81
C GLY A 49 -3.80 -32.37 -17.39
N VAL A 50 -4.80 -33.19 -17.75
CA VAL A 50 -5.95 -32.71 -18.56
C VAL A 50 -7.12 -32.22 -17.69
N GLY A 51 -7.30 -32.77 -16.49
CA GLY A 51 -8.39 -32.39 -15.57
C GLY A 51 -8.16 -31.06 -14.83
N ALA A 52 -6.90 -30.77 -14.45
CA ALA A 52 -6.58 -29.56 -13.70
C ALA A 52 -6.76 -28.28 -14.54
N THR A 53 -6.47 -28.34 -15.84
CA THR A 53 -6.55 -27.18 -16.74
C THR A 53 -7.99 -26.75 -17.05
N ALA A 54 -8.94 -27.69 -17.07
CA ALA A 54 -10.35 -27.39 -17.29
C ALA A 54 -11.00 -26.69 -16.06
N VAL A 55 -10.70 -27.18 -14.85
CA VAL A 55 -11.21 -26.59 -13.60
C VAL A 55 -10.63 -25.20 -13.36
N GLU A 56 -9.34 -24.98 -13.67
CA GLU A 56 -8.71 -23.66 -13.58
C GLU A 56 -9.31 -22.68 -14.61
N ALA A 57 -9.59 -23.13 -15.84
CA ALA A 57 -10.21 -22.28 -16.87
C ALA A 57 -11.65 -21.85 -16.50
N ASP A 58 -12.44 -22.73 -15.89
CA ASP A 58 -13.79 -22.39 -15.41
C ASP A 58 -13.76 -21.39 -14.25
N ALA A 59 -12.75 -21.51 -13.37
CA ALA A 59 -12.58 -20.61 -12.24
C ALA A 59 -12.11 -19.21 -12.67
N ASP A 60 -11.22 -19.13 -13.66
CA ASP A 60 -10.80 -17.87 -14.27
C ASP A 60 -11.98 -17.19 -14.99
N ALA A 61 -12.79 -17.94 -15.73
CA ALA A 61 -13.98 -17.40 -16.39
C ALA A 61 -15.02 -16.87 -15.37
N ALA A 62 -15.23 -17.58 -14.26
CA ALA A 62 -16.10 -17.09 -13.18
C ALA A 62 -15.55 -15.82 -12.50
N ALA A 63 -14.22 -15.73 -12.36
CA ALA A 63 -13.57 -14.53 -11.82
C ALA A 63 -13.75 -13.32 -12.74
N ASP A 64 -13.61 -13.49 -14.05
CA ASP A 64 -13.84 -12.43 -15.03
C ASP A 64 -15.29 -11.94 -15.00
N VAL A 65 -16.28 -12.84 -14.94
CA VAL A 65 -17.70 -12.47 -14.81
C VAL A 65 -17.95 -11.64 -13.54
N ALA A 66 -17.40 -12.06 -12.39
CA ALA A 66 -17.57 -11.33 -11.14
C ALA A 66 -16.94 -9.92 -11.19
N LEU A 67 -15.82 -9.75 -11.90
CA LEU A 67 -15.16 -8.45 -12.07
C LEU A 67 -15.94 -7.53 -13.01
N GLU A 68 -16.54 -8.07 -14.07
CA GLU A 68 -17.43 -7.32 -14.96
C GLU A 68 -18.71 -6.86 -14.23
N GLU A 69 -19.33 -7.74 -13.43
CA GLU A 69 -20.48 -7.38 -12.60
C GLU A 69 -20.14 -6.26 -11.60
N LEU A 70 -18.97 -6.34 -10.96
CA LEU A 70 -18.51 -5.29 -10.05
C LEU A 70 -18.24 -3.97 -10.78
N SER A 71 -17.60 -4.03 -11.94
CA SER A 71 -17.33 -2.85 -12.77
C SER A 71 -18.64 -2.15 -13.16
N ALA A 72 -19.62 -2.91 -13.66
CA ALA A 72 -20.94 -2.39 -14.00
C ALA A 72 -21.67 -1.80 -12.77
N ALA A 73 -21.59 -2.48 -11.61
CA ALA A 73 -22.17 -1.96 -10.37
C ALA A 73 -21.53 -0.61 -9.95
N TRP A 74 -20.23 -0.43 -10.20
CA TRP A 74 -19.55 0.83 -9.92
C TRP A 74 -19.87 1.96 -10.90
N GLU A 75 -20.21 1.64 -12.14
CA GLU A 75 -20.67 2.65 -13.11
C GLU A 75 -22.03 3.22 -12.70
N GLN A 76 -22.90 2.38 -12.13
CA GLN A 76 -24.21 2.80 -11.62
C GLN A 76 -24.13 3.52 -10.28
N ASP A 77 -23.28 3.05 -9.38
CA ASP A 77 -23.08 3.60 -8.03
C ASP A 77 -21.59 3.61 -7.74
N SER A 78 -20.98 4.79 -7.79
CA SER A 78 -19.55 4.96 -7.50
C SER A 78 -19.16 4.50 -6.09
N MET A 79 -20.14 4.26 -5.20
CA MET A 79 -19.98 3.96 -3.79
C MET A 79 -19.11 5.00 -3.08
N GLY A 80 -19.00 6.22 -3.62
CA GLY A 80 -18.10 7.27 -3.13
C GLY A 80 -16.60 7.02 -3.37
N LEU A 81 -16.23 6.18 -4.35
CA LEU A 81 -14.84 5.93 -4.75
C LEU A 81 -14.46 6.68 -6.01
N THR A 82 -13.22 7.18 -6.08
CA THR A 82 -12.69 7.74 -7.34
C THR A 82 -12.46 6.65 -8.39
N ARG A 83 -12.38 7.05 -9.67
CA ARG A 83 -12.08 6.12 -10.77
C ARG A 83 -10.76 5.37 -10.55
N GLU A 84 -9.71 6.06 -10.11
CA GLU A 84 -8.39 5.45 -9.90
C GLU A 84 -8.40 4.42 -8.77
N ALA A 85 -9.17 4.69 -7.71
CA ALA A 85 -9.31 3.74 -6.60
C ALA A 85 -10.03 2.46 -7.07
N ARG A 86 -11.10 2.60 -7.85
CA ARG A 86 -11.83 1.48 -8.46
C ARG A 86 -10.93 0.66 -9.38
N GLU A 87 -10.22 1.31 -10.29
CA GLU A 87 -9.28 0.65 -11.20
C GLU A 87 -8.17 -0.10 -10.45
N ALA A 88 -7.63 0.48 -9.36
CA ALA A 88 -6.62 -0.17 -8.54
C ALA A 88 -7.16 -1.46 -7.88
N VAL A 89 -8.41 -1.44 -7.40
CA VAL A 89 -9.07 -2.62 -6.81
C VAL A 89 -9.33 -3.70 -7.84
N LEU A 90 -9.87 -3.36 -9.02
CA LEU A 90 -10.08 -4.33 -10.11
C LEU A 90 -8.76 -4.92 -10.59
N ARG A 91 -7.72 -4.09 -10.78
CA ARG A 91 -6.40 -4.56 -11.20
C ARG A 91 -5.80 -5.54 -10.20
N TYR A 92 -5.97 -5.29 -8.91
CA TYR A 92 -5.50 -6.19 -7.86
C TYR A 92 -6.24 -7.53 -7.84
N ALA A 93 -7.51 -7.53 -8.22
CA ALA A 93 -8.34 -8.72 -8.20
C ALA A 93 -8.24 -9.59 -9.46
N ARG A 94 -7.82 -9.01 -10.59
CA ARG A 94 -7.65 -9.74 -11.85
C ARG A 94 -6.67 -10.92 -11.69
N PRO A 95 -7.04 -12.12 -12.14
CA PRO A 95 -6.11 -13.23 -12.29
C PRO A 95 -4.91 -12.82 -13.13
N SER A 96 -3.71 -13.09 -12.64
CA SER A 96 -2.50 -12.95 -13.46
C SER A 96 -2.25 -14.25 -14.22
N SER A 97 -1.60 -14.18 -15.38
CA SER A 97 -1.17 -15.36 -16.16
C SER A 97 -0.16 -16.27 -15.45
N SER A 98 0.41 -15.86 -14.31
CA SER A 98 1.27 -16.74 -13.50
C SER A 98 0.44 -17.76 -12.70
N SER A 99 0.85 -19.02 -12.63
CA SER A 99 0.13 -20.10 -11.93
C SER A 99 -0.21 -19.77 -10.46
N ARG A 100 0.70 -19.10 -9.74
CA ARG A 100 0.44 -18.63 -8.37
C ARG A 100 -0.48 -17.41 -8.31
N GLY A 101 -0.36 -16.49 -9.25
CA GLY A 101 -1.19 -15.29 -9.26
C GLY A 101 -2.60 -15.52 -9.82
N GLY A 102 -2.80 -16.54 -10.67
CA GLY A 102 -4.12 -16.97 -11.15
C GLY A 102 -5.01 -17.43 -10.01
N ARG A 103 -4.53 -18.39 -9.20
CA ARG A 103 -5.27 -18.87 -8.00
C ARG A 103 -5.58 -17.76 -6.99
N ARG A 104 -4.70 -16.76 -6.87
CA ARG A 104 -4.94 -15.60 -5.99
C ARG A 104 -6.02 -14.68 -6.55
N GLY A 105 -5.97 -14.38 -7.85
CA GLY A 105 -6.97 -13.55 -8.52
C GLY A 105 -8.37 -14.17 -8.47
N VAL A 106 -8.49 -15.46 -8.74
CA VAL A 106 -9.77 -16.18 -8.62
C VAL A 106 -10.36 -16.07 -7.20
N ARG A 107 -9.53 -16.28 -6.17
CA ARG A 107 -9.97 -16.11 -4.77
C ARG A 107 -10.37 -14.66 -4.46
N ASN A 108 -9.62 -13.69 -4.97
CA ASN A 108 -9.90 -12.28 -4.78
C ASN A 108 -11.22 -11.89 -5.47
N ALA A 109 -11.45 -12.34 -6.69
CA ALA A 109 -12.69 -12.10 -7.43
C ALA A 109 -13.92 -12.69 -6.71
N ALA A 110 -13.78 -13.88 -6.09
CA ALA A 110 -14.84 -14.47 -5.27
C ALA A 110 -15.20 -13.64 -4.02
N LEU A 111 -14.30 -12.75 -3.55
CA LEU A 111 -14.56 -11.84 -2.44
C LEU A 111 -15.25 -10.54 -2.87
N LEU A 112 -15.32 -10.25 -4.18
CA LEU A 112 -15.72 -8.97 -4.73
C LEU A 112 -17.18 -8.83 -5.14
N SER A 113 -18.10 -9.60 -4.54
CA SER A 113 -19.52 -9.29 -4.76
C SER A 113 -19.81 -7.82 -4.37
N PRO A 114 -20.60 -7.07 -5.15
CA PRO A 114 -20.90 -5.66 -4.85
C PRO A 114 -21.40 -5.42 -3.42
N ARG A 115 -22.18 -6.37 -2.87
CA ARG A 115 -22.65 -6.34 -1.48
C ARG A 115 -21.51 -6.37 -0.46
N ARG A 116 -20.54 -7.28 -0.63
CA ARG A 116 -19.36 -7.37 0.25
C ARG A 116 -18.49 -6.12 0.14
N VAL A 117 -18.26 -5.63 -1.08
CA VAL A 117 -17.47 -4.41 -1.29
C VAL A 117 -18.12 -3.23 -0.57
N ARG A 118 -19.45 -3.04 -0.68
CA ARG A 118 -20.16 -2.00 0.08
C ARG A 118 -20.01 -2.17 1.59
N ALA A 119 -20.17 -3.39 2.11
CA ALA A 119 -20.02 -3.67 3.54
C ALA A 119 -18.61 -3.31 4.05
N ARG A 120 -17.55 -3.74 3.34
CA ARG A 120 -16.16 -3.44 3.70
C ARG A 120 -15.83 -1.95 3.59
N LEU A 121 -16.37 -1.27 2.58
CA LEU A 121 -16.25 0.19 2.47
C LEU A 121 -16.94 0.90 3.63
N GLY A 122 -18.11 0.43 4.05
CA GLY A 122 -18.82 0.92 5.24
C GLY A 122 -17.96 0.75 6.49
N ALA A 123 -17.39 -0.44 6.70
CA ALA A 123 -16.51 -0.71 7.84
C ALA A 123 -15.25 0.18 7.82
N LEU A 124 -14.60 0.36 6.67
CA LEU A 124 -13.44 1.23 6.53
C LEU A 124 -13.78 2.69 6.86
N ARG A 125 -14.92 3.20 6.38
CA ARG A 125 -15.39 4.57 6.66
C ARG A 125 -15.74 4.78 8.13
N ALA A 126 -16.40 3.80 8.75
CA ALA A 126 -16.75 3.84 10.16
C ALA A 126 -15.48 3.83 11.04
N THR A 127 -14.46 3.06 10.64
CA THR A 127 -13.22 2.93 11.41
C THR A 127 -12.31 4.16 11.23
N LEU A 128 -12.27 4.74 10.03
CA LEU A 128 -11.38 5.82 9.64
C LEU A 128 -12.18 7.04 9.12
N PRO A 129 -12.96 7.72 9.98
CA PRO A 129 -13.84 8.81 9.56
C PRO A 129 -13.09 10.00 8.95
N GLY A 130 -11.84 10.27 9.36
CA GLY A 130 -11.01 11.37 8.86
C GLY A 130 -10.18 11.03 7.60
N ALA A 131 -10.18 9.77 7.16
CA ALA A 131 -9.34 9.30 6.05
C ALA A 131 -10.10 9.29 4.72
N CYS A 132 -9.43 9.69 3.65
CA CYS A 132 -9.96 9.49 2.30
C CYS A 132 -9.84 8.00 1.88
N VAL A 133 -10.93 7.24 2.01
CA VAL A 133 -10.96 5.80 1.66
C VAL A 133 -10.54 5.55 0.19
N SER A 134 -10.88 6.43 -0.74
CA SER A 134 -10.40 6.35 -2.13
C SER A 134 -8.87 6.38 -2.21
N ARG A 135 -8.22 7.25 -1.43
CA ARG A 135 -6.75 7.36 -1.38
C ARG A 135 -6.13 6.13 -0.74
N VAL A 136 -6.74 5.63 0.35
CA VAL A 136 -6.36 4.38 1.03
C VAL A 136 -6.36 3.21 0.03
N LEU A 137 -7.46 3.02 -0.69
CA LEU A 137 -7.62 1.90 -1.62
C LEU A 137 -6.80 2.01 -2.88
N ARG A 138 -6.61 3.23 -3.40
CA ARG A 138 -5.68 3.46 -4.53
C ARG A 138 -4.25 3.01 -4.19
N ARG A 139 -3.81 3.25 -2.95
CA ARG A 139 -2.44 2.92 -2.48
C ARG A 139 -2.32 1.51 -1.89
N ASN A 140 -3.40 0.95 -1.35
CA ASN A 140 -3.43 -0.40 -0.81
C ASN A 140 -4.75 -1.13 -1.12
N PRO A 141 -4.97 -1.54 -2.39
CA PRO A 141 -6.12 -2.37 -2.75
C PRO A 141 -6.30 -3.62 -1.88
N PRO A 142 -5.23 -4.34 -1.44
CA PRO A 142 -5.36 -5.48 -0.53
C PRO A 142 -6.17 -5.23 0.75
N ALA A 143 -6.32 -3.98 1.19
CA ALA A 143 -7.13 -3.65 2.37
C ALA A 143 -8.60 -4.11 2.23
N LEU A 144 -9.16 -4.19 1.01
CA LEU A 144 -10.49 -4.74 0.78
C LEU A 144 -10.52 -6.27 0.72
N PHE A 145 -9.37 -6.93 0.59
CA PHE A 145 -9.25 -8.38 0.41
C PHE A 145 -8.65 -9.07 1.63
N LEU A 146 -8.62 -8.38 2.77
CA LEU A 146 -8.26 -9.01 4.03
C LEU A 146 -9.25 -10.13 4.28
N ASN A 147 -8.79 -11.35 4.04
CA ASN A 147 -9.51 -12.51 4.54
C ASN A 147 -9.31 -12.50 6.05
N PRO A 148 -10.41 -12.44 6.81
CA PRO A 148 -10.37 -12.89 8.18
C PRO A 148 -9.93 -14.35 8.09
N ARG A 149 -8.65 -14.62 8.35
CA ARG A 149 -8.25 -15.98 8.63
C ARG A 149 -8.76 -16.20 10.02
N ALA A 150 -9.64 -17.18 10.19
CA ALA A 150 -9.95 -17.76 11.47
C ALA A 150 -8.63 -17.88 12.23
N ALA A 151 -8.41 -16.98 13.20
CA ALA A 151 -7.21 -17.00 14.02
C ALA A 151 -7.05 -18.35 14.73
N ASP A 152 -8.14 -19.12 14.80
CA ASP A 152 -8.28 -20.34 15.60
C ASP A 152 -8.69 -21.59 14.79
N GLY A 153 -8.37 -21.67 13.50
CA GLY A 153 -8.49 -22.93 12.74
C GLY A 153 -9.92 -23.43 12.48
N ALA A 154 -10.97 -22.72 12.90
CA ALA A 154 -12.36 -23.11 12.65
C ALA A 154 -12.73 -22.91 11.17
N HIS A 155 -12.61 -23.96 10.35
CA HIS A 155 -12.99 -23.99 8.93
C HIS A 155 -14.50 -24.21 8.71
N GLY A 156 -15.35 -23.84 9.67
CA GLY A 156 -16.79 -23.91 9.51
C GLY A 156 -17.27 -22.94 8.44
N ALA A 157 -18.12 -23.43 7.53
CA ALA A 157 -18.78 -22.65 6.48
C ALA A 157 -19.59 -21.50 7.11
N ARG A 158 -18.93 -20.36 7.37
CA ARG A 158 -19.59 -19.17 7.88
C ARG A 158 -20.34 -18.51 6.73
N ASP A 159 -21.63 -18.32 6.92
CA ASP A 159 -22.45 -17.47 6.06
C ASP A 159 -21.75 -16.14 5.80
N GLY A 160 -21.98 -15.56 4.62
CA GLY A 160 -21.25 -14.38 4.15
C GLY A 160 -21.28 -13.18 5.11
N ALA A 161 -22.25 -13.10 6.03
CA ALA A 161 -22.32 -12.08 7.07
C ALA A 161 -21.20 -12.19 8.12
N GLY A 162 -20.82 -13.42 8.52
CA GLY A 162 -19.78 -13.62 9.53
C GLY A 162 -18.40 -13.16 9.05
N VAL A 163 -18.11 -13.35 7.76
CA VAL A 163 -16.84 -12.91 7.14
C VAL A 163 -16.71 -11.38 7.16
N GLU A 164 -17.80 -10.66 6.89
CA GLU A 164 -17.75 -9.19 6.86
C GLU A 164 -17.70 -8.57 8.26
N ALA A 165 -18.36 -9.18 9.25
CA ALA A 165 -18.21 -8.80 10.65
C ALA A 165 -16.78 -9.01 11.15
N GLU A 166 -16.15 -10.15 10.82
CA GLU A 166 -14.77 -10.44 11.20
C GLU A 166 -13.76 -9.51 10.49
N TYR A 167 -14.05 -9.13 9.24
CA TYR A 167 -13.29 -8.09 8.53
C TYR A 167 -13.35 -6.76 9.29
N ALA A 168 -14.55 -6.29 9.63
CA ALA A 168 -14.75 -5.04 10.34
C ALA A 168 -14.06 -5.05 11.70
N ALA A 169 -14.22 -6.13 12.48
CA ALA A 169 -13.55 -6.32 13.76
C ALA A 169 -12.02 -6.26 13.62
N ARG A 170 -11.45 -6.91 12.61
CA ARG A 170 -10.01 -6.89 12.37
C ARG A 170 -9.47 -5.52 11.99
N VAL A 171 -10.15 -4.81 11.10
CA VAL A 171 -9.75 -3.44 10.71
C VAL A 171 -9.88 -2.50 11.91
N GLY A 172 -10.98 -2.60 12.67
CA GLY A 172 -11.20 -1.88 13.92
C GLY A 172 -10.07 -2.10 14.92
N ALA A 173 -9.78 -3.36 15.26
CA ALA A 173 -8.72 -3.72 16.20
C ALA A 173 -7.34 -3.20 15.79
N ASN A 174 -7.01 -3.24 14.49
CA ASN A 174 -5.74 -2.69 13.99
C ASN A 174 -5.66 -1.16 14.13
N VAL A 175 -6.76 -0.45 13.91
CA VAL A 175 -6.80 1.01 14.06
C VAL A 175 -6.82 1.42 15.53
N GLU A 176 -7.54 0.70 16.38
CA GLU A 176 -7.54 0.89 17.83
C GLU A 176 -6.15 0.67 18.43
N LEU A 177 -5.44 -0.38 18.00
CA LEU A 177 -4.04 -0.58 18.37
C LEU A 177 -3.18 0.61 17.94
N LEU A 178 -3.32 1.10 16.70
CA LEU A 178 -2.55 2.25 16.26
C LEU A 178 -2.86 3.50 17.08
N ARG A 179 -4.12 3.70 17.52
CA ARG A 179 -4.52 4.80 18.40
C ARG A 179 -3.95 4.66 19.82
N SER A 180 -3.85 3.44 20.34
CA SER A 180 -3.24 3.21 21.66
C SER A 180 -1.72 3.36 21.64
N LEU A 181 -1.07 2.97 20.54
CA LEU A 181 0.37 3.11 20.36
C LEU A 181 0.81 4.54 20.02
N LEU A 182 -0.06 5.30 19.34
CA LEU A 182 0.22 6.65 18.86
C LEU A 182 -0.74 7.65 19.51
N VAL A 183 -0.74 7.70 20.84
CA VAL A 183 -1.58 8.63 21.61
C VAL A 183 -1.29 10.08 21.21
N GLY A 184 -2.35 10.84 20.93
CA GLY A 184 -2.25 12.25 20.51
C GLY A 184 -1.99 12.48 19.03
N TRP A 185 -1.82 11.42 18.23
CA TRP A 185 -1.58 11.54 16.79
C TRP A 185 -2.82 11.22 15.95
N ASP A 186 -2.93 11.88 14.80
CA ASP A 186 -4.00 11.64 13.83
C ASP A 186 -3.76 10.32 13.07
N VAL A 187 -4.24 9.22 13.66
CA VAL A 187 -4.12 7.88 13.09
C VAL A 187 -4.81 7.76 11.73
N ASP A 188 -5.90 8.50 11.51
CA ASP A 188 -6.63 8.46 10.25
C ASP A 188 -5.74 9.00 9.11
N LYS A 189 -5.01 10.10 9.34
CA LYS A 189 -4.03 10.63 8.38
C LYS A 189 -2.80 9.73 8.23
N ILE A 190 -2.34 9.09 9.30
CA ILE A 190 -1.22 8.14 9.26
C ILE A 190 -1.58 6.94 8.38
N VAL A 191 -2.75 6.35 8.59
CA VAL A 191 -3.28 5.24 7.78
C VAL A 191 -3.54 5.68 6.35
N GLU A 192 -4.09 6.87 6.13
CA GLU A 192 -4.28 7.43 4.79
C GLU A 192 -2.96 7.54 4.00
N ARG A 193 -1.87 7.91 4.69
CA ARG A 193 -0.53 8.00 4.11
C ARG A 193 0.11 6.64 3.87
N ALA A 194 0.00 5.70 4.82
CA ALA A 194 0.52 4.33 4.69
C ALA A 194 -0.59 3.27 4.93
N PRO A 195 -1.49 3.07 3.96
CA PRO A 195 -2.66 2.21 4.15
C PRO A 195 -2.33 0.72 4.25
N ARG A 196 -1.09 0.33 3.95
CA ARG A 196 -0.56 -1.02 4.18
C ARG A 196 -0.50 -1.39 5.67
N LEU A 197 -0.52 -0.40 6.58
CA LEU A 197 -0.61 -0.65 8.03
C LEU A 197 -1.85 -1.46 8.40
N LEU A 198 -2.99 -1.21 7.73
CA LEU A 198 -4.24 -1.97 7.94
C LEU A 198 -4.09 -3.46 7.66
N THR A 199 -3.18 -3.82 6.76
CA THR A 199 -2.94 -5.21 6.36
C THR A 199 -1.79 -5.87 7.12
N CYS A 200 -1.07 -5.09 7.93
CA CYS A 200 -0.01 -5.62 8.76
C CYS A 200 -0.61 -6.43 9.92
N ARG A 201 0.19 -7.37 10.45
CA ARG A 201 -0.19 -8.08 11.67
C ARG A 201 0.09 -7.17 12.86
N THR A 202 -0.86 -7.11 13.79
CA THR A 202 -0.83 -6.37 15.06
C THR A 202 0.51 -6.58 15.79
N ALA A 203 0.90 -7.84 16.02
CA ALA A 203 2.17 -8.19 16.69
C ALA A 203 3.42 -7.67 15.96
N THR A 204 3.39 -7.63 14.62
CA THR A 204 4.51 -7.08 13.84
C THR A 204 4.60 -5.56 13.96
N LEU A 205 3.48 -4.85 14.06
CA LEU A 205 3.48 -3.40 14.27
C LEU A 205 4.03 -3.04 15.65
N VAL A 206 3.56 -3.75 16.69
CA VAL A 206 4.02 -3.55 18.09
C VAL A 206 5.52 -3.78 18.18
N GLY A 207 6.00 -4.97 17.77
CA GLY A 207 7.42 -5.29 17.88
C GLY A 207 8.33 -4.36 17.05
N ARG A 208 7.82 -3.79 15.94
CA ARG A 208 8.57 -2.77 15.19
C ARG A 208 8.61 -1.43 15.90
N LEU A 209 7.52 -1.01 16.52
CA LEU A 209 7.50 0.25 17.27
C LEU A 209 8.40 0.16 18.50
N GLU A 210 8.37 -0.96 19.22
CA GLU A 210 9.27 -1.24 20.36
C GLU A 210 10.74 -1.25 19.93
N ALA A 211 11.06 -1.95 18.84
CA ALA A 211 12.41 -1.95 18.29
C ALA A 211 12.87 -0.55 17.86
N LEU A 212 12.01 0.23 17.18
CA LEU A 212 12.36 1.62 16.82
C LEU A 212 12.55 2.52 18.05
N THR A 213 11.78 2.31 19.11
CA THR A 213 11.92 3.07 20.36
C THR A 213 13.21 2.72 21.10
N THR A 214 13.69 1.48 20.94
CA THR A 214 14.91 0.99 21.59
C THR A 214 16.17 1.33 20.78
N ASP A 215 16.11 1.16 19.46
CA ASP A 215 17.29 1.20 18.59
C ASP A 215 17.57 2.61 18.02
N LEU A 216 16.58 3.51 17.99
CA LEU A 216 16.80 4.88 17.55
C LEU A 216 17.42 5.73 18.66
N PRO A 217 18.16 6.80 18.30
CA PRO A 217 18.59 7.82 19.23
C PRO A 217 17.51 8.22 20.23
N ARG A 218 17.84 8.30 21.52
CA ARG A 218 16.87 8.71 22.57
C ARG A 218 16.28 10.09 22.34
N THR A 219 17.01 10.94 21.62
CA THR A 219 16.61 12.29 21.20
C THR A 219 15.59 12.27 20.06
N THR A 220 15.45 11.15 19.34
CA THR A 220 14.50 11.03 18.23
C THR A 220 13.11 10.67 18.74
N SER A 221 12.15 11.57 18.52
CA SER A 221 10.74 11.28 18.75
C SER A 221 10.21 10.29 17.70
N VAL A 222 10.08 9.01 18.07
CA VAL A 222 9.49 7.98 17.21
C VAL A 222 8.07 8.35 16.77
N GLY A 223 7.29 8.98 17.65
CA GLY A 223 5.95 9.47 17.30
C GLY A 223 5.97 10.49 16.16
N LEU A 224 6.86 11.47 16.22
CA LEU A 224 7.03 12.45 15.15
C LEU A 224 7.51 11.81 13.85
N LEU A 225 8.47 10.87 13.94
CA LEU A 225 8.97 10.13 12.80
C LEU A 225 7.85 9.34 12.11
N VAL A 226 7.01 8.64 12.88
CA VAL A 226 5.87 7.87 12.37
C VAL A 226 4.81 8.80 11.78
N GLN A 227 4.52 9.95 12.40
CA GLN A 227 3.55 10.92 11.86
C GLN A 227 3.98 11.45 10.48
N ARG A 228 5.27 11.76 10.35
CA ARG A 228 5.86 12.33 9.13
C ARG A 228 6.09 11.28 8.06
N CYS A 229 6.56 10.11 8.45
CA CYS A 229 6.83 8.97 7.57
C CYS A 229 6.22 7.67 8.11
N PRO A 230 4.89 7.46 7.99
CA PRO A 230 4.23 6.24 8.47
C PRO A 230 4.79 4.93 7.86
N ALA A 231 5.48 5.03 6.72
CA ALA A 231 6.12 3.90 6.06
C ALA A 231 7.27 3.29 6.88
N VAL A 232 7.83 3.99 7.87
CA VAL A 232 8.89 3.45 8.75
C VAL A 232 8.42 2.22 9.52
N LEU A 233 7.13 2.18 9.92
CA LEU A 233 6.52 1.01 10.56
C LEU A 233 6.40 -0.21 9.62
N LEU A 234 6.52 0.02 8.31
CA LEU A 234 6.52 -1.04 7.31
C LEU A 234 7.92 -1.55 6.98
N MET A 235 8.96 -0.81 7.40
CA MET A 235 10.36 -1.15 7.20
C MET A 235 10.88 -2.08 8.30
N GLN A 236 12.08 -2.63 8.09
CA GLN A 236 12.81 -3.33 9.15
C GLN A 236 13.50 -2.29 10.05
N PRO A 237 13.41 -2.40 11.39
CA PRO A 237 14.01 -1.43 12.32
C PRO A 237 15.49 -1.16 12.04
N ARG A 238 16.29 -2.21 11.83
CA ARG A 238 17.72 -2.11 11.45
C ARG A 238 17.96 -1.24 10.23
N GLY A 239 17.08 -1.30 9.23
CA GLY A 239 17.20 -0.46 8.05
C GLY A 239 16.88 1.01 8.34
N VAL A 240 15.99 1.29 9.30
CA VAL A 240 15.74 2.67 9.72
C VAL A 240 16.97 3.21 10.45
N VAL A 241 17.53 2.44 11.39
CA VAL A 241 18.76 2.80 12.14
C VAL A 241 19.93 3.09 11.20
N ALA A 242 20.21 2.21 10.24
CA ALA A 242 21.29 2.41 9.26
C ALA A 242 21.15 3.72 8.45
N ARG A 243 19.92 4.20 8.23
CA ARG A 243 19.69 5.52 7.60
C ARG A 243 19.97 6.69 8.53
N PHE A 244 19.71 6.56 9.82
CA PHE A 244 20.13 7.56 10.80
C PHE A 244 21.66 7.62 10.88
N GLU A 245 22.33 6.47 10.90
CA GLU A 245 23.80 6.40 10.86
C GLU A 245 24.38 6.99 9.57
N ALA A 246 23.75 6.72 8.42
CA ALA A 246 24.13 7.34 7.15
C ALA A 246 23.93 8.86 7.15
N LEU A 247 22.84 9.36 7.75
CA LEU A 247 22.62 10.81 7.92
C LEU A 247 23.65 11.44 8.86
N ALA A 248 23.99 10.78 9.97
CA ALA A 248 25.01 11.26 10.89
C ALA A 248 26.40 11.33 10.22
N ARG A 249 26.77 10.30 9.44
CA ARG A 249 28.02 10.31 8.65
C ARG A 249 28.01 11.38 7.56
N ALA A 250 26.85 11.62 6.95
CA ALA A 250 26.69 12.62 5.90
C ALA A 250 26.70 14.07 6.42
N LEU A 251 26.39 14.28 7.71
CA LEU A 251 26.26 15.59 8.35
C LEU A 251 27.06 15.63 9.66
N PRO A 252 28.40 15.54 9.61
CA PRO A 252 29.23 15.43 10.80
C PRO A 252 29.20 16.68 11.70
N ALA A 253 28.73 17.83 11.18
CA ALA A 253 28.57 19.05 11.96
C ALA A 253 27.33 19.03 12.88
N LEU A 254 26.41 18.09 12.68
CA LEU A 254 25.18 17.98 13.47
C LEU A 254 25.34 16.99 14.61
N ASN A 255 24.73 17.31 15.75
CA ASN A 255 24.61 16.36 16.84
C ASN A 255 23.48 15.34 16.57
N GLU A 256 23.38 14.33 17.44
CA GLU A 256 22.42 13.22 17.29
C GLU A 256 20.95 13.67 17.30
N GLU A 257 20.61 14.70 18.09
CA GLU A 257 19.26 15.28 18.14
C GLU A 257 18.92 16.00 16.83
N GLU A 258 19.84 16.81 16.31
CA GLU A 258 19.68 17.52 15.05
C GLU A 258 19.54 16.57 13.88
N VAL A 259 20.32 15.48 13.84
CA VAL A 259 20.15 14.39 12.86
C VAL A 259 18.73 13.79 12.95
N GLY A 260 18.21 13.61 14.17
CA GLY A 260 16.84 13.17 14.39
C GLY A 260 15.80 14.14 13.81
N LEU A 261 16.02 15.44 13.98
CA LEU A 261 15.16 16.48 13.39
C LEU A 261 15.25 16.52 11.86
N VAL A 262 16.45 16.37 11.28
CA VAL A 262 16.67 16.22 9.84
C VAL A 262 15.86 15.03 9.32
N ALA A 263 16.00 13.86 9.95
CA ALA A 263 15.29 12.64 9.57
C ALA A 263 13.77 12.79 9.62
N CYS A 264 13.24 13.47 10.63
CA CYS A 264 11.81 13.72 10.79
C CYS A 264 11.25 14.78 9.83
N SER A 265 12.10 15.66 9.28
CA SER A 265 11.66 16.78 8.45
C SER A 265 11.14 16.35 7.07
N SER A 266 11.64 15.23 6.53
CA SER A 266 11.26 14.73 5.21
C SER A 266 11.17 13.20 5.17
N ALA A 267 9.98 12.69 4.85
CA ALA A 267 9.74 11.26 4.67
C ALA A 267 10.62 10.62 3.58
N SER A 268 11.05 11.40 2.58
CA SER A 268 11.87 10.88 1.49
C SER A 268 13.23 10.38 1.98
N LEU A 269 13.79 10.97 3.04
CA LEU A 269 15.07 10.56 3.62
C LEU A 269 15.01 9.13 4.14
N MET A 270 13.93 8.78 4.83
CA MET A 270 13.74 7.44 5.38
C MET A 270 13.44 6.39 4.31
N THR A 271 12.98 6.78 3.13
CA THR A 271 12.73 5.85 2.03
C THR A 271 13.88 5.76 1.02
N THR A 272 14.81 6.71 1.05
CA THR A 272 15.97 6.75 0.16
C THR A 272 17.02 5.74 0.64
N SER A 273 17.86 5.24 -0.27
CA SER A 273 18.98 4.38 0.10
C SER A 273 20.11 5.20 0.76
N GLU A 274 20.84 4.57 1.68
CA GLU A 274 21.98 5.18 2.39
C GLU A 274 23.00 5.77 1.42
N ALA A 275 23.45 5.00 0.42
CA ALA A 275 24.38 5.47 -0.60
C ALA A 275 23.86 6.66 -1.44
N THR A 276 22.53 6.84 -1.56
CA THR A 276 21.97 8.01 -2.26
C THR A 276 21.94 9.23 -1.34
N LEU A 277 21.69 9.03 -0.04
CA LEU A 277 21.78 10.12 0.94
C LEU A 277 23.21 10.64 1.04
N GLU A 278 24.18 9.74 1.18
CA GLU A 278 25.60 10.10 1.27
C GLU A 278 26.07 10.85 0.02
N ARG A 279 25.74 10.36 -1.19
CA ARG A 279 26.07 11.05 -2.44
C ARG A 279 25.45 12.45 -2.53
N LYS A 280 24.21 12.61 -2.08
CA LYS A 280 23.53 13.91 -2.08
C LYS A 280 24.16 14.90 -1.11
N ALA A 281 24.51 14.44 0.09
CA ALA A 281 25.19 15.27 1.08
C ALA A 281 26.59 15.65 0.61
N ALA A 282 27.37 14.69 0.11
CA ALA A 282 28.70 14.95 -0.45
C ALA A 282 28.65 15.98 -1.59
N ARG A 283 27.63 15.89 -2.44
CA ARG A 283 27.41 16.87 -3.51
C ARG A 283 27.10 18.26 -2.96
N LEU A 284 26.17 18.38 -2.01
CA LEU A 284 25.85 19.68 -1.40
C LEU A 284 27.06 20.27 -0.65
N LEU A 285 27.83 19.46 0.09
CA LEU A 285 29.06 19.92 0.74
C LEU A 285 30.12 20.41 -0.26
N ALA A 286 30.18 19.82 -1.46
CA ALA A 286 31.15 20.22 -2.48
C ALA A 286 30.71 21.45 -3.29
N GLU A 287 29.41 21.56 -3.60
CA GLU A 287 28.89 22.58 -4.52
C GLU A 287 28.20 23.77 -3.82
N ALA A 288 27.71 23.59 -2.59
CA ALA A 288 26.96 24.60 -1.84
C ALA A 288 26.98 24.30 -0.32
N PRO A 289 28.17 24.31 0.33
CA PRO A 289 28.34 23.89 1.73
C PRO A 289 27.48 24.69 2.70
N GLU A 290 27.19 25.96 2.40
CA GLU A 290 26.38 26.85 3.22
C GLU A 290 24.93 26.35 3.38
N LEU A 291 24.42 25.51 2.46
CA LEU A 291 23.09 24.90 2.60
C LEU A 291 23.02 23.84 3.70
N LEU A 292 24.17 23.33 4.15
CA LEU A 292 24.28 22.35 5.23
C LEU A 292 24.93 22.94 6.49
N ASP A 293 25.08 24.27 6.54
CA ASP A 293 25.59 24.97 7.70
C ASP A 293 24.49 25.10 8.79
N PRO A 294 24.69 24.53 9.99
CA PRO A 294 23.76 24.65 11.10
C PRO A 294 23.57 26.08 11.62
N GLU A 295 24.52 26.99 11.39
CA GLU A 295 24.38 28.40 11.79
C GLU A 295 23.43 29.16 10.85
N LEU A 296 23.32 28.73 9.60
CA LEU A 296 22.51 29.39 8.57
C LEU A 296 21.13 28.78 8.40
N TYR A 297 21.01 27.46 8.59
CA TYR A 297 19.76 26.75 8.31
C TYR A 297 19.36 25.84 9.47
N SER A 298 18.06 25.83 9.78
CA SER A 298 17.52 24.84 10.71
C SER A 298 17.71 23.40 10.19
N PRO A 299 17.83 22.39 11.07
CA PRO A 299 17.87 20.97 10.70
C PRO A 299 16.72 20.55 9.76
N ALA A 300 15.53 21.12 9.96
CA ALA A 300 14.39 20.84 9.11
C ALA A 300 14.55 21.35 7.67
N SER A 301 15.29 22.45 7.46
CA SER A 301 15.61 22.96 6.12
C SER A 301 16.64 22.07 5.44
N MET A 302 17.70 21.67 6.15
CA MET A 302 18.72 20.75 5.64
C MET A 302 18.10 19.43 5.17
N GLY A 303 17.19 18.86 5.95
CA GLY A 303 16.50 17.64 5.55
C GLY A 303 15.61 17.80 4.31
N ARG A 304 15.06 19.00 4.05
CA ARG A 304 14.36 19.31 2.79
C ARG A 304 15.34 19.42 1.61
N PHE A 305 16.53 19.97 1.81
CA PHE A 305 17.56 20.05 0.78
C PHE A 305 18.04 18.66 0.38
N LEU A 306 18.39 17.81 1.35
CA LEU A 306 18.79 16.42 1.13
C LEU A 306 17.64 15.58 0.55
N GLY A 307 16.41 15.87 0.97
CA GLY A 307 15.21 15.21 0.50
C GLY A 307 14.78 15.62 -0.92
N ALA A 308 15.39 16.66 -1.50
CA ALA A 308 15.03 17.22 -2.80
C ALA A 308 15.32 16.25 -3.96
N SER A 309 14.57 16.38 -5.06
CA SER A 309 14.89 15.68 -6.31
C SER A 309 16.20 16.23 -6.92
N ALA A 310 16.82 15.48 -7.83
CA ALA A 310 18.05 15.92 -8.51
C ALA A 310 17.88 17.31 -9.17
N THR A 311 16.82 17.50 -9.95
CA THR A 311 16.52 18.80 -10.59
C THR A 311 16.34 19.94 -9.58
N ARG A 312 15.72 19.66 -8.42
CA ARG A 312 15.56 20.67 -7.37
C ARG A 312 16.89 20.96 -6.67
N MET A 313 17.76 19.96 -6.53
CA MET A 313 19.10 20.11 -6.00
C MET A 313 19.98 20.96 -6.93
N ASP A 314 19.95 20.72 -8.25
CA ASP A 314 20.64 21.56 -9.23
C ASP A 314 20.22 23.03 -9.13
N ARG A 315 18.91 23.26 -8.94
CA ARG A 315 18.38 24.60 -8.72
C ARG A 315 18.85 25.20 -7.38
N LEU A 316 18.93 24.41 -6.32
CA LEU A 316 19.43 24.91 -5.02
C LEU A 316 20.90 25.32 -5.13
N VAL A 317 21.74 24.50 -5.75
CA VAL A 317 23.15 24.79 -6.00
C VAL A 317 23.31 26.04 -6.87
N TYR A 318 22.55 26.16 -7.96
CA TYR A 318 22.59 27.36 -8.80
C TYR A 318 22.18 28.63 -8.04
N MET A 319 21.15 28.55 -7.19
CA MET A 319 20.73 29.69 -6.37
C MET A 319 21.76 30.06 -5.30
N ALA A 320 22.48 29.07 -4.77
CA ALA A 320 23.62 29.27 -3.88
C ALA A 320 24.75 30.02 -4.59
N SER A 321 25.16 29.56 -5.78
CA SER A 321 26.23 30.21 -6.55
C SER A 321 25.92 31.66 -6.96
N LEU A 322 24.64 32.00 -7.17
CA LEU A 322 24.23 33.38 -7.46
C LEU A 322 24.40 34.32 -6.26
N ARG A 323 24.35 33.81 -5.02
CA ARG A 323 24.54 34.63 -3.81
C ARG A 323 25.99 35.01 -3.60
N GLU A 324 26.91 34.07 -3.86
CA GLU A 324 28.35 34.33 -3.77
C GLU A 324 28.78 35.42 -4.76
N GLY A 325 28.29 35.36 -6.00
CA GLY A 325 28.60 36.36 -7.03
C GLY A 325 28.01 37.75 -6.78
N SER A 326 27.03 37.90 -5.86
CA SER A 326 26.42 39.19 -5.54
C SER A 326 27.17 39.97 -4.47
N ALA A 327 28.12 39.35 -3.74
CA ALA A 327 28.84 40.00 -2.65
C ALA A 327 29.81 41.11 -3.14
N ASP A 328 30.25 41.05 -4.40
CA ASP A 328 31.13 42.06 -5.00
C ASP A 328 30.39 43.30 -5.55
N GLY A 329 29.05 43.26 -5.61
CA GLY A 329 28.21 44.36 -6.07
C GLY A 329 27.48 45.03 -4.90
N GLY A 330 28.12 45.98 -4.21
CA GLY A 330 27.54 46.68 -3.08
C GLY A 330 26.17 47.32 -3.40
N GLY A 331 25.08 46.77 -2.86
CA GLY A 331 23.77 47.39 -2.96
C GLY A 331 22.58 46.50 -2.60
N GLY A 332 22.20 46.50 -1.31
CA GLY A 332 20.83 46.20 -0.87
C GLY A 332 20.56 44.76 -0.43
N GLY A 333 20.80 44.48 0.85
CA GLY A 333 20.46 43.21 1.48
C GLY A 333 18.95 42.96 1.54
N ALA A 334 18.43 42.14 0.62
CA ALA A 334 17.14 41.50 0.75
C ALA A 334 17.36 40.06 1.22
N THR A 335 17.16 39.81 2.51
CA THR A 335 17.12 38.46 3.08
C THR A 335 15.95 37.69 2.48
N TRP A 336 16.24 36.89 1.46
CA TRP A 336 15.23 36.02 0.86
C TRP A 336 14.92 34.87 1.81
N VAL A 337 13.80 34.97 2.51
CA VAL A 337 13.18 33.83 3.20
C VAL A 337 12.53 32.97 2.13
N PRO A 338 12.88 31.67 2.00
CA PRO A 338 12.17 30.77 1.13
C PRO A 338 10.72 30.72 1.62
N GLY A 339 9.83 31.42 0.91
CA GLY A 339 8.41 31.36 1.17
C GLY A 339 8.00 29.89 1.22
N GLY A 340 7.41 29.48 2.34
CA GLY A 340 6.83 28.17 2.56
C GLY A 340 5.65 27.96 1.62
N GLY A 341 5.92 27.82 0.32
CA GLY A 341 4.96 27.38 -0.66
C GLY A 341 4.54 25.97 -0.26
N GLY A 342 3.35 25.86 0.33
CA GLY A 342 2.74 24.60 0.69
C GLY A 342 2.79 23.66 -0.50
N LEU A 343 3.59 22.60 -0.37
CA LEU A 343 3.57 21.50 -1.31
C LEU A 343 2.23 20.80 -1.13
N GLY A 344 1.26 21.21 -1.96
CA GLY A 344 0.08 20.40 -2.24
C GLY A 344 0.54 19.08 -2.86
N GLY A 345 0.23 17.98 -2.17
CA GLY A 345 0.38 16.61 -2.65
C GLY A 345 -0.91 15.82 -2.45
#